data_AF-A0A7X4GDN6-F1
#
_entry.id   AF-A0A7X4GDN6-F1
#
_cell.length_a   1.000
_cell.length_b   1.000
_cell.length_c   1.000
_cell.angle_alpha   90.00
_cell.angle_beta   90.00
_cell.angle_gamma   90.00
#
_symmetry.space_group_name_H-M   'P 1'
#
loop_
_entity.id
_entity.type
_entity.pdbx_description
1 polymer ?
#
loop_
_entity_poly.entity_id
_entity_poly.type
_entity_poly.pdbx_seq_one_letter_code
_entity_poly.pdbx_strand_id
1 'polypeptide(L)'
;MPKNPDTILKLSLAAAALIAGAGVGYHYGIYLPAQDLRRQTQAMAAEQARAEAEHKALTERAAREAAAQTEYQDCTAFAETSYKARWTMSCRSLHDADLAAYEDCADNLFATEEGCRAKVPVRPERDCALPAQVADALTRARDERKSQCLARLEAMQRGRPASPLPPTGDATGLP
;
A
#
# COMPACT_ATOMS: atom_id res chain seq x y z
N MET A 1 49.49 -43.75 -68.54
CA MET A 1 50.17 -44.41 -67.41
C MET A 1 51.06 -43.39 -66.71
N PRO A 2 50.72 -42.93 -65.50
CA PRO A 2 51.53 -41.95 -64.79
C PRO A 2 52.84 -42.59 -64.31
N LYS A 3 53.95 -41.87 -64.50
CA LYS A 3 55.32 -42.43 -64.48
C LYS A 3 56.03 -42.36 -63.13
N ASN A 4 55.44 -41.77 -62.08
CA ASN A 4 56.13 -41.56 -60.79
C ASN A 4 55.19 -41.82 -59.60
N PRO A 5 55.19 -43.02 -58.98
CA PRO A 5 54.36 -43.35 -57.82
C PRO A 5 54.72 -42.53 -56.57
N ASP A 6 55.99 -42.13 -56.43
CA ASP A 6 56.48 -41.32 -55.30
C ASP A 6 55.84 -39.94 -55.20
N THR A 7 55.48 -39.33 -56.33
CA THR A 7 54.89 -37.99 -56.34
C THR A 7 53.48 -38.03 -55.77
N ILE A 8 52.71 -39.08 -56.08
CA ILE A 8 51.33 -39.26 -55.57
C ILE A 8 51.37 -39.53 -54.06
N LEU A 9 52.34 -40.31 -53.58
CA LEU A 9 52.50 -40.60 -52.16
C LEU A 9 52.87 -39.35 -51.35
N LYS A 10 53.74 -38.49 -51.88
CA LYS A 10 54.08 -37.21 -51.23
C LYS A 10 52.89 -36.26 -51.18
N LEU A 11 52.07 -36.24 -52.23
CA LEU A 11 50.89 -35.39 -52.32
C LEU A 11 49.79 -35.85 -51.34
N SER A 12 49.59 -37.16 -51.18
CA SER A 12 48.64 -37.70 -50.20
C SER A 12 49.09 -37.45 -48.77
N LEU A 13 50.40 -37.57 -48.49
CA LEU A 13 50.95 -37.27 -47.16
C LEU A 13 50.82 -35.79 -46.80
N ALA A 14 51.08 -34.89 -47.76
CA ALA A 14 50.90 -33.45 -47.59
C ALA A 14 49.42 -33.08 -47.39
N ALA A 15 48.52 -33.70 -48.15
CA ALA A 15 47.08 -33.50 -47.98
C ALA A 15 46.59 -34.01 -46.61
N ALA A 16 47.08 -35.17 -46.15
CA ALA A 16 46.74 -35.70 -44.83
C ALA A 16 47.22 -34.78 -43.69
N ALA A 17 48.43 -34.23 -43.80
CA ALA A 17 48.97 -33.27 -42.83
C ALA A 17 48.15 -31.96 -42.80
N LEU A 18 47.72 -31.46 -43.96
CA LEU A 18 46.88 -30.26 -44.02
C LEU A 18 45.49 -30.47 -43.44
N ILE A 19 44.86 -31.62 -43.71
CA ILE A 19 43.54 -31.95 -43.15
C ILE A 19 43.63 -32.13 -41.63
N ALA A 20 44.66 -32.81 -41.14
CA ALA A 20 44.90 -32.96 -39.71
C ALA A 20 45.16 -31.60 -39.02
N GLY A 21 46.00 -30.75 -39.61
CA GLY A 21 46.30 -29.41 -39.10
C GLY A 21 45.07 -28.49 -39.11
N ALA A 22 44.26 -28.54 -40.17
CA ALA A 22 43.01 -27.77 -40.27
C ALA A 22 41.98 -28.23 -39.24
N GLY A 23 41.87 -29.54 -38.97
CA GLY A 23 40.97 -30.08 -37.94
C GLY A 23 41.34 -29.60 -36.53
N VAL A 24 42.62 -29.67 -36.18
CA VAL A 24 43.11 -29.16 -34.88
C VAL A 24 42.95 -27.64 -34.80
N GLY A 25 43.37 -26.90 -35.83
CA GLY A 25 43.22 -25.45 -35.88
C GLY A 25 41.78 -24.98 -35.78
N TYR A 26 40.84 -25.66 -36.44
CA TYR A 26 39.40 -25.37 -36.33
C TYR A 26 38.86 -25.68 -34.92
N HIS A 27 39.27 -26.80 -34.32
CA HIS A 27 38.84 -27.18 -32.99
C HIS A 27 39.32 -26.19 -31.93
N TYR A 28 40.59 -25.81 -31.95
CA TYR A 28 41.15 -24.88 -30.96
C TYR A 28 40.81 -23.42 -31.27
N GLY A 29 40.77 -23.02 -32.54
CA GLY A 29 40.55 -21.63 -32.96
C GLY A 29 39.09 -21.18 -33.01
N ILE A 30 38.14 -22.09 -33.21
CA ILE A 30 36.71 -21.74 -33.34
C ILE A 30 35.87 -22.43 -32.27
N TYR A 31 36.08 -23.72 -32.01
CA TYR A 31 35.18 -24.47 -31.13
C TYR A 31 35.35 -24.14 -29.65
N LEU A 32 36.60 -24.05 -29.17
CA LEU A 32 36.91 -23.64 -27.78
C LEU A 32 36.40 -22.23 -27.42
N PRO A 33 36.70 -21.17 -28.19
CA PRO A 33 36.19 -19.83 -27.87
C PRO A 33 34.65 -19.75 -27.97
N ALA A 34 34.02 -20.54 -28.86
CA ALA A 34 32.56 -20.59 -28.94
C ALA A 34 31.89 -21.27 -27.74
N GLN A 35 32.58 -22.16 -27.01
CA GLN A 35 32.07 -22.73 -25.75
C GLN A 35 32.21 -21.74 -24.59
N ASP A 36 33.33 -21.06 -24.47
CA ASP A 36 33.53 -20.05 -23.43
C ASP A 36 32.57 -18.87 -23.59
N LEU A 37 32.35 -18.41 -24.83
CA LEU A 37 31.37 -17.36 -25.11
C LEU A 37 29.94 -17.79 -24.71
N ARG A 38 29.56 -19.05 -24.97
CA ARG A 38 28.25 -19.59 -24.52
C ARG A 38 28.13 -19.69 -23.01
N ARG A 39 29.20 -20.08 -22.31
CA ARG A 39 29.19 -20.13 -20.84
C ARG A 39 29.08 -18.73 -20.25
N GLN A 40 29.82 -17.76 -20.79
CA GLN A 40 29.74 -16.37 -20.34
C GLN A 40 28.37 -15.76 -20.62
N THR A 41 27.77 -15.98 -21.79
CA THR A 41 26.43 -15.46 -22.08
C THR A 41 25.36 -16.09 -21.19
N GLN A 42 25.45 -17.39 -20.90
CA GLN A 42 24.56 -18.05 -19.94
C GLN A 42 24.75 -17.52 -18.52
N ALA A 43 26.00 -17.29 -18.09
CA ALA A 43 26.29 -16.71 -16.78
C ALA A 43 25.73 -15.28 -16.66
N MET A 44 25.92 -14.43 -17.67
CA MET A 44 25.36 -13.08 -17.67
C MET A 44 23.83 -13.09 -17.72
N ALA A 45 23.22 -13.99 -18.50
CA ALA A 45 21.76 -14.13 -18.53
C ALA A 45 21.21 -14.60 -17.17
N ALA A 46 21.91 -15.51 -16.49
CA ALA A 46 21.55 -15.97 -15.15
C ALA A 46 21.69 -14.85 -14.09
N GLU A 47 22.75 -14.05 -14.17
CA GLU A 47 22.93 -12.88 -13.30
C GLU A 47 21.83 -11.83 -13.54
N GLN A 48 21.52 -11.51 -14.80
CA GLN A 48 20.44 -10.59 -15.16
C GLN A 48 19.09 -11.10 -14.65
N ALA A 49 18.78 -12.39 -14.85
CA ALA A 49 17.55 -12.98 -14.35
C ALA A 49 17.44 -12.92 -12.82
N ARG A 50 18.55 -13.09 -12.09
CA ARG A 50 18.58 -12.92 -10.63
C ARG A 50 18.36 -11.47 -10.22
N ALA A 51 19.07 -10.53 -10.85
CA ALA A 51 18.91 -9.11 -10.58
C ALA A 51 17.48 -8.62 -10.87
N GLU A 52 16.86 -9.08 -11.96
CA GLU A 52 15.47 -8.79 -12.27
C GLU A 52 14.49 -9.39 -11.24
N ALA A 53 14.73 -10.63 -10.80
CA ALA A 53 13.89 -11.26 -9.78
C ALA A 53 14.00 -10.55 -8.43
N GLU A 54 15.21 -10.15 -8.02
CA GLU A 54 15.44 -9.35 -6.81
C GLU A 54 14.79 -7.98 -6.92
N HIS A 55 14.95 -7.30 -8.05
CA HIS A 55 14.32 -6.00 -8.29
C HIS A 55 12.80 -6.11 -8.23
N LYS A 56 12.20 -7.12 -8.89
CA LYS A 56 10.75 -7.38 -8.82
C LYS A 56 10.30 -7.62 -7.38
N ALA A 57 11.00 -8.48 -6.64
CA ALA A 57 10.68 -8.77 -5.24
C ALA A 57 10.76 -7.51 -4.35
N LEU A 58 11.74 -6.63 -4.57
CA LEU A 58 11.86 -5.35 -3.86
C LEU A 58 10.72 -4.40 -4.22
N THR A 59 10.39 -4.25 -5.50
CA THR A 59 9.27 -3.40 -5.95
C THR A 59 7.93 -3.89 -5.44
N GLU A 60 7.69 -5.20 -5.40
CA GLU A 60 6.46 -5.77 -4.85
C GLU A 60 6.35 -5.54 -3.35
N ARG A 61 7.45 -5.67 -2.59
CA ARG A 61 7.48 -5.36 -1.16
C ARG A 61 7.18 -3.88 -0.91
N ALA A 62 7.86 -2.99 -1.64
CA ALA A 62 7.63 -1.55 -1.54
C ALA A 62 6.18 -1.18 -1.89
N ALA A 63 5.60 -1.79 -2.93
CA ALA A 63 4.21 -1.57 -3.30
C ALA A 63 3.23 -2.03 -2.22
N ARG A 64 3.48 -3.19 -1.59
CA ARG A 64 2.66 -3.70 -0.47
C ARG A 64 2.76 -2.80 0.76
N GLU A 65 3.95 -2.36 1.10
CA GLU A 65 4.16 -1.42 2.22
C GLU A 65 3.47 -0.08 1.96
N ALA A 66 3.61 0.47 0.76
CA ALA A 66 2.91 1.70 0.37
C ALA A 66 1.39 1.55 0.44
N ALA A 67 0.84 0.44 -0.07
CA ALA A 67 -0.59 0.17 0.01
C ALA A 67 -1.08 0.05 1.47
N ALA A 68 -0.35 -0.66 2.32
CA ALA A 68 -0.69 -0.79 3.74
C ALA A 68 -0.67 0.56 4.47
N GLN A 69 0.30 1.43 4.14
CA GLN A 69 0.36 2.78 4.69
C GLN A 69 -0.82 3.64 4.21
N THR A 70 -1.18 3.58 2.93
CA THR A 70 -2.35 4.30 2.40
C THR A 70 -3.63 3.84 3.09
N GLU A 71 -3.85 2.52 3.25
CA GLU A 71 -5.02 1.99 3.97
C GLU A 71 -5.09 2.52 5.42
N TYR A 72 -3.94 2.60 6.10
CA TYR A 72 -3.87 3.14 7.45
C TYR A 72 -4.23 4.64 7.49
N GLN A 73 -3.70 5.44 6.56
CA GLN A 73 -4.02 6.86 6.47
C GLN A 73 -5.49 7.09 6.19
N ASP A 74 -6.08 6.35 5.26
CA ASP A 74 -7.51 6.44 4.94
C ASP A 74 -8.39 6.08 6.14
N CYS A 75 -8.03 5.00 6.85
CA CYS A 75 -8.73 4.55 8.05
C CYS A 75 -8.70 5.61 9.16
N THR A 76 -7.53 6.19 9.44
CA THR A 76 -7.38 7.21 10.49
C THR A 76 -8.03 8.53 10.10
N ALA A 77 -7.95 8.94 8.83
CA ALA A 77 -8.66 10.09 8.29
C ALA A 77 -10.17 9.92 8.42
N PHE A 78 -10.71 8.74 8.10
CA PHE A 78 -12.12 8.43 8.28
C PHE A 78 -12.56 8.46 9.74
N ALA A 79 -11.73 7.96 10.67
CA ALA A 79 -12.00 8.05 12.10
C ALA A 79 -12.11 9.51 12.57
N GLU A 80 -11.21 10.38 12.09
CA GLU A 80 -11.22 11.82 12.38
C GLU A 80 -12.42 12.55 11.78
N THR A 81 -12.72 12.33 10.50
CA THR A 81 -13.87 12.98 9.85
C THR A 81 -15.18 12.54 10.47
N SER A 82 -15.33 11.25 10.80
CA SER A 82 -16.49 10.71 11.50
C SER A 82 -16.65 11.32 12.89
N TYR A 83 -15.55 11.48 13.64
CA TYR A 83 -15.55 12.15 14.94
C TYR A 83 -16.05 13.60 14.83
N LYS A 84 -15.49 14.39 13.91
CA LYS A 84 -15.88 15.80 13.70
C LYS A 84 -17.33 15.94 13.24
N ALA A 85 -17.79 15.03 12.37
CA ALA A 85 -19.17 15.02 11.90
C ALA A 85 -20.15 14.74 13.04
N ARG A 86 -19.86 13.74 13.89
CA ARG A 86 -20.68 13.42 15.07
C ARG A 86 -20.67 14.52 16.12
N TRP A 87 -19.52 15.16 16.33
CA TRP A 87 -19.40 16.31 17.20
C TRP A 87 -20.29 17.45 16.72
N THR A 88 -20.19 17.79 15.44
CA THR A 88 -21.01 18.84 14.79
C THR A 88 -22.49 18.53 14.87
N MET A 89 -22.89 17.28 14.62
CA MET A 89 -24.28 16.84 14.73
C MET A 89 -24.80 17.00 16.16
N SER A 90 -23.99 16.64 17.16
CA SER A 90 -24.33 16.82 18.57
C SER A 90 -24.50 18.30 18.92
N CYS A 91 -23.62 19.17 18.39
CA CYS A 91 -23.74 20.61 18.58
C CYS A 91 -25.01 21.18 17.97
N ARG A 92 -25.36 20.78 16.74
CA ARG A 92 -26.62 21.21 16.11
C ARG A 92 -27.83 20.78 16.92
N SER A 93 -27.89 19.53 17.36
CA SER A 93 -29.01 19.06 18.19
C SER A 93 -29.16 19.87 19.49
N LEU A 94 -28.05 20.28 20.11
CA LEU A 94 -28.08 21.12 21.30
C LEU A 94 -28.45 22.57 20.99
N HIS A 95 -27.98 23.11 19.87
CA HIS A 95 -28.37 24.42 19.37
C HIS A 95 -29.87 24.50 19.10
N ASP A 96 -30.42 23.52 18.39
CA ASP A 96 -31.85 23.44 18.07
C ASP A 96 -32.70 23.33 19.35
N ALA A 97 -32.23 22.58 20.35
CA ALA A 97 -32.88 22.51 21.65
C ALA A 97 -32.82 23.84 22.43
N ASP A 98 -31.71 24.58 22.35
CA ASP A 98 -31.59 25.90 22.96
C ASP A 98 -32.47 26.94 22.26
N LEU A 99 -32.58 26.87 20.92
CA LEU A 99 -33.47 27.72 20.14
C LEU A 99 -34.93 27.47 20.52
N ALA A 100 -35.36 26.20 20.59
CA ALA A 100 -36.72 25.86 21.02
C ALA A 100 -37.00 26.34 22.44
N ALA A 101 -36.06 26.16 23.38
CA ALA A 101 -36.21 26.65 24.75
C ALA A 101 -36.22 28.18 24.85
N TYR A 102 -35.52 28.87 23.95
CA TYR A 102 -35.57 30.32 23.83
C TYR A 102 -36.92 30.80 23.28
N GLU A 103 -37.44 30.17 22.24
CA GLU A 103 -38.76 30.46 21.65
C GLU A 103 -39.87 30.25 22.70
N ASP A 104 -39.87 29.12 23.41
CA ASP A 104 -40.80 28.84 24.51
C ASP A 104 -40.74 29.90 25.62
N CYS A 105 -39.56 30.46 25.89
CA CYS A 105 -39.39 31.54 26.84
C CYS A 105 -39.96 32.86 26.30
N ALA A 106 -39.68 33.18 25.04
CA ALA A 106 -40.10 34.42 24.40
C ALA A 106 -41.62 34.50 24.21
N ASP A 107 -42.29 33.36 24.05
CA ASP A 107 -43.75 33.26 23.96
C ASP A 107 -44.46 33.52 25.30
N ASN A 108 -43.72 33.61 26.41
CA ASN A 108 -44.29 33.92 27.71
C ASN A 108 -44.58 35.43 27.84
N LEU A 109 -45.84 35.78 28.10
CA LEU A 109 -46.35 37.15 28.15
C LEU A 109 -45.58 38.10 29.12
N PHE A 110 -44.87 37.53 30.10
CA PHE A 110 -44.13 38.29 31.12
C PHE A 110 -42.61 38.25 30.93
N ALA A 111 -42.11 37.56 29.90
CA ALA A 111 -40.68 37.46 29.66
C ALA A 111 -40.18 38.62 28.79
N THR A 112 -38.99 39.14 29.11
CA THR A 112 -38.27 40.08 28.26
C THR A 112 -37.25 39.32 27.42
N GLU A 113 -36.94 39.84 26.23
CA GLU A 113 -35.94 39.25 25.34
C GLU A 113 -34.58 39.07 26.04
N GLU A 114 -34.11 40.10 26.76
CA GLU A 114 -32.88 40.03 27.56
C GLU A 114 -32.96 38.97 28.66
N GLY A 115 -34.12 38.83 29.32
CA GLY A 115 -34.36 37.81 30.34
C GLY A 115 -34.31 36.39 29.78
N CYS A 116 -34.87 36.17 28.58
CA CYS A 116 -34.82 34.88 27.91
C CYS A 116 -33.42 34.52 27.42
N ARG A 117 -32.68 35.47 26.82
CA ARG A 117 -31.28 35.24 26.43
C ARG A 117 -30.37 34.96 27.63
N ALA A 118 -30.61 35.61 28.77
CA ALA A 118 -29.87 35.34 29.99
C ALA A 118 -30.17 33.95 30.57
N LYS A 119 -31.40 33.47 30.41
CA LYS A 119 -31.84 32.16 30.92
C LYS A 119 -31.45 31.00 30.00
N VAL A 120 -31.48 31.21 28.68
CA VAL A 120 -31.21 30.20 27.65
C VAL A 120 -30.10 30.71 26.72
N PRO A 121 -28.82 30.55 27.10
CA PRO A 121 -27.72 30.90 26.23
C PRO A 121 -27.63 29.89 25.07
N VAL A 122 -28.06 30.32 23.88
CA VAL A 122 -28.01 29.50 22.66
C VAL A 122 -26.57 29.19 22.29
N ARG A 123 -26.20 27.90 22.33
CA ARG A 123 -24.86 27.42 21.94
C ARG A 123 -24.66 27.51 20.43
N PRO A 124 -23.43 27.60 19.91
CA PRO A 124 -23.19 27.61 18.47
C PRO A 124 -23.46 26.23 17.83
N GLU A 125 -23.83 26.21 16.55
CA GLU A 125 -24.07 24.98 15.77
C GLU A 125 -22.81 24.12 15.56
N ARG A 126 -21.61 24.73 15.66
CA ARG A 126 -20.31 24.09 15.42
C ARG A 126 -19.35 24.42 16.54
N ASP A 127 -18.39 23.52 16.76
CA ASP A 127 -17.31 23.68 17.76
C ASP A 127 -17.83 24.05 19.16
N CYS A 128 -19.03 23.57 19.50
CA CYS A 128 -19.65 23.80 20.79
C CYS A 128 -19.00 22.95 21.89
N ALA A 129 -19.18 23.39 23.14
CA ALA A 129 -18.86 22.57 24.30
C ALA A 129 -19.95 21.51 24.50
N LEU A 130 -19.60 20.25 24.25
CA LEU A 130 -20.48 19.12 24.51
C LEU A 130 -20.47 18.75 26.00
N PRO A 131 -21.58 18.18 26.52
CA PRO A 131 -21.59 17.57 27.84
C PRO A 131 -20.49 16.50 27.95
N ALA A 132 -19.82 16.44 29.11
CA ALA A 132 -18.64 15.59 29.32
C ALA A 132 -18.87 14.13 28.88
N GLN A 133 -20.01 13.54 29.23
CA GLN A 133 -20.34 12.15 28.86
C GLN A 133 -20.38 11.94 27.34
N VAL A 134 -20.92 12.89 26.59
CA VAL A 134 -21.01 12.82 25.12
C VAL A 134 -19.63 13.03 24.51
N ALA A 135 -18.88 14.04 24.96
CA ALA A 135 -17.52 14.30 24.52
C ALA A 135 -16.60 13.10 24.73
N ASP A 136 -16.68 12.46 25.90
CA ASP A 136 -15.89 11.28 26.26
C ASP A 136 -16.29 10.06 25.43
N ALA A 137 -17.59 9.87 25.16
CA ALA A 137 -18.06 8.79 24.30
C ALA A 137 -17.55 8.96 22.86
N LEU A 138 -17.64 10.16 22.29
CA LEU A 138 -17.14 10.44 20.93
C LEU A 138 -15.61 10.31 20.84
N THR A 139 -14.89 10.80 21.86
CA THR A 139 -13.42 10.70 21.93
C THR A 139 -12.97 9.25 22.02
N ARG A 140 -13.58 8.46 22.93
CA ARG A 140 -13.29 7.03 23.04
C ARG A 140 -13.57 6.28 21.74
N ALA A 141 -14.69 6.55 21.08
CA ALA A 141 -15.03 5.90 19.81
C ALA A 141 -14.01 6.23 18.69
N ARG A 142 -13.50 7.47 18.64
CA ARG A 142 -12.43 7.87 17.72
C ARG A 142 -11.15 7.11 18.01
N ASP A 143 -10.74 7.06 19.27
CA ASP A 143 -9.48 6.45 19.69
C ASP A 143 -9.51 4.93 19.50
N GLU A 144 -10.66 4.29 19.79
CA GLU A 144 -10.88 2.88 19.51
C GLU A 144 -10.73 2.58 18.01
N ARG A 145 -11.35 3.37 17.13
CA ARG A 145 -11.20 3.18 15.67
C ARG A 145 -9.76 3.36 15.21
N LYS A 146 -9.05 4.37 15.71
CA LYS A 146 -7.62 4.56 15.40
C LYS A 146 -6.78 3.37 15.86
N SER A 147 -7.06 2.81 17.03
CA SER A 147 -6.36 1.62 17.54
C SER A 147 -6.59 0.41 16.63
N GLN A 148 -7.81 0.27 16.07
CA GLN A 148 -8.13 -0.77 15.10
C GLN A 148 -7.38 -0.56 13.78
N CYS A 149 -7.27 0.69 13.31
CA CYS A 149 -6.47 1.02 12.12
C CYS A 149 -5.00 0.61 12.30
N LEU A 150 -4.41 0.92 13.46
CA LEU A 150 -3.04 0.54 13.79
C LEU A 150 -2.86 -0.98 13.85
N ALA A 151 -3.78 -1.68 14.51
CA ALA A 151 -3.75 -3.15 14.58
C ALA A 151 -3.80 -3.80 13.19
N ARG A 152 -4.57 -3.22 12.25
CA ARG A 152 -4.65 -3.67 10.86
C ARG A 152 -3.33 -3.45 10.12
N LEU A 153 -2.70 -2.29 10.29
CA LEU A 153 -1.37 -2.01 9.72
C LEU A 153 -0.33 -3.02 10.22
N GLU A 154 -0.27 -3.28 11.52
CA GLU A 154 0.62 -4.28 12.11
C GLU A 154 0.35 -5.70 11.59
N ALA A 155 -0.92 -6.06 11.40
CA ALA A 155 -1.29 -7.36 10.83
C ALA A 155 -0.78 -7.51 9.39
N MET A 156 -0.97 -6.48 8.55
CA MET A 156 -0.47 -6.45 7.17
C MET A 156 1.05 -6.52 7.10
N GLN A 157 1.76 -5.79 7.97
CA GLN A 157 3.24 -5.82 8.04
C GLN A 157 3.78 -7.18 8.49
N ARG A 158 3.08 -7.87 9.41
CA ARG A 158 3.45 -9.22 9.86
C ARG A 158 3.02 -10.33 8.90
N GLY A 159 2.43 -9.99 7.75
CA GLY A 159 1.94 -10.98 6.77
C GLY A 159 0.79 -11.83 7.29
N ARG A 160 0.04 -11.35 8.31
CA ARG A 160 -1.17 -12.01 8.81
C ARG A 160 -2.40 -11.39 8.15
N PRO A 161 -3.36 -12.19 7.68
CA PRO A 161 -4.61 -11.64 7.14
C PRO A 161 -5.32 -10.83 8.23
N ALA A 162 -5.62 -9.57 7.94
CA ALA A 162 -6.42 -8.73 8.80
C ALA A 162 -7.83 -9.31 8.91
N SER A 163 -8.36 -9.47 10.12
CA SER A 163 -9.77 -9.82 10.31
C SER A 163 -10.66 -8.72 9.69
N PRO A 164 -11.76 -9.10 9.01
CA PRO A 164 -12.72 -8.13 8.49
C PRO A 164 -13.29 -7.30 9.65
N LEU A 165 -13.41 -5.98 9.42
CA LEU A 165 -14.15 -5.12 10.34
C LEU A 165 -15.60 -5.64 10.43
N PRO A 166 -16.19 -5.75 11.64
CA PRO A 166 -17.63 -5.93 11.73
C PRO A 166 -18.31 -4.75 11.01
N PRO A 167 -19.41 -4.99 10.27
CA PRO A 167 -20.21 -3.89 9.76
C PRO A 167 -20.56 -3.02 10.95
N THR A 168 -20.31 -1.71 10.83
CA THR A 168 -20.74 -0.73 11.80
C THR A 168 -22.24 -0.84 11.93
N GLY A 169 -22.70 -1.61 12.91
CA GLY A 169 -24.10 -1.69 13.28
C GLY A 169 -24.56 -0.27 13.53
N ASP A 170 -25.55 0.13 12.76
CA ASP A 170 -26.46 1.20 13.08
C ASP A 170 -26.89 1.04 14.55
N ALA A 171 -26.28 1.82 15.43
CA ALA A 171 -26.85 2.12 16.73
C ALA A 171 -27.86 3.27 16.57
N THR A 172 -28.80 3.12 15.62
CA THR A 172 -30.11 3.76 15.71
C THR A 172 -30.95 2.88 16.61
N GLY A 173 -30.90 3.17 17.91
CA GLY A 173 -31.65 2.40 18.88
C GLY A 173 -31.30 2.77 20.31
N LEU A 174 -31.67 3.99 20.72
CA LEU A 174 -32.16 4.16 22.07
C LEU A 174 -33.49 4.94 22.02
N PRO A 175 -34.46 4.55 22.86
CA PRO A 175 -35.80 5.14 22.94
C PRO A 175 -35.81 6.57 23.48
#